data_AF-A0A261TLV2-F1
#
_entry.id   AF-A0A261TLV2-F1
#
_cell.length_a   1.000
_cell.length_b   1.000
_cell.length_c   1.000
_cell.angle_alpha   90.00
_cell.angle_beta   90.00
_cell.angle_gamma   90.00
#
_symmetry.space_group_name_H-M   'P 1'
#
loop_
_entity.id
_entity.type
_entity.pdbx_description
1 polymer ?
#
loop_
_entity_poly.entity_id
_entity_poly.type
_entity_poly.pdbx_seq_one_letter_code
_entity_poly.pdbx_strand_id
1 'polypeptide(L)'
;MENLIQNFFNLPVYADVFPYLMKGLWTTVWLSAIVIPLGAISGLVLAVIVTQSSRRWLRWAVIAYIDFFRAFPPLVLLILVYFGWPFLGVELDKLTAVVIAFVLNNASYYAEVFRAGLEAVPKGQMEAARSTGLARWQALCYVLIPQAARNVLPDLVGNSIEVLKLTTIASVVALPELLRSARDAQALLYNPSPIVLAALMYLVLLWPLTRWLGRLEHRRSR
;
A
#
# COMPACT_ATOMS: atom_id res chain seq x y z
N MET A 1 19.65 28.20 -19.61
CA MET A 1 18.24 28.11 -19.16
C MET A 1 17.35 27.50 -20.24
N GLU A 2 17.45 27.94 -21.50
CA GLU A 2 16.63 27.44 -22.62
C GLU A 2 16.75 25.93 -22.86
N ASN A 3 17.97 25.38 -22.83
CA ASN A 3 18.18 23.93 -22.91
C ASN A 3 17.49 23.15 -21.77
N LEU A 4 17.28 23.75 -20.60
CA LEU A 4 16.59 23.08 -19.50
C LEU A 4 15.09 23.06 -19.74
N ILE A 5 14.51 24.18 -20.20
CA ILE A 5 13.08 24.28 -20.52
C ILE A 5 12.74 23.36 -21.70
N GLN A 6 13.54 23.35 -22.76
CA GLN A 6 13.30 22.51 -23.95
C GLN A 6 13.45 21.01 -23.67
N ASN A 7 14.32 20.63 -22.73
CA ASN A 7 14.52 19.22 -22.38
C ASN A 7 13.54 18.72 -21.33
N PHE A 8 13.19 19.53 -20.32
CA PHE A 8 12.38 19.08 -19.18
C PHE A 8 10.93 19.58 -19.19
N PHE A 9 10.62 20.66 -19.91
CA PHE A 9 9.31 21.33 -19.88
C PHE A 9 8.77 21.55 -21.30
N ASN A 10 8.93 20.55 -22.17
CA ASN A 10 8.47 20.62 -23.56
C ASN A 10 6.95 20.38 -23.64
N LEU A 11 6.17 21.47 -23.78
CA LEU A 11 4.71 21.42 -23.82
C LEU A 11 4.13 20.58 -24.98
N PRO A 12 4.65 20.65 -26.22
CA PRO A 12 4.26 19.72 -27.28
C PRO A 12 4.41 18.25 -26.89
N VAL A 13 5.57 17.87 -26.33
CA VAL A 13 5.81 16.50 -25.85
C VAL A 13 4.80 16.12 -24.78
N TYR A 14 4.45 17.02 -23.87
CA TYR A 14 3.42 16.76 -22.86
C TYR A 14 2.08 16.41 -23.50
N ALA A 15 1.62 17.21 -24.46
CA ALA A 15 0.34 16.97 -25.13
C ALA A 15 0.31 15.61 -25.84
N ASP A 16 1.40 15.23 -26.50
CA ASP A 16 1.52 13.97 -27.24
C ASP A 16 1.51 12.75 -26.32
N VAL A 17 2.23 12.81 -25.20
CA VAL A 17 2.37 11.65 -24.28
C VAL A 17 1.27 11.58 -23.23
N PHE A 18 0.52 12.67 -23.00
CA PHE A 18 -0.49 12.74 -21.94
C PHE A 18 -1.51 11.58 -21.97
N PRO A 19 -2.13 11.22 -23.12
CA PRO A 19 -3.07 10.10 -23.16
C PRO A 19 -2.43 8.75 -22.79
N TYR A 20 -1.15 8.57 -23.10
CA TYR A 20 -0.40 7.37 -22.74
C TYR A 20 -0.09 7.33 -21.25
N LEU A 21 0.37 8.44 -20.67
CA LEU A 21 0.61 8.56 -19.23
C LEU A 21 -0.68 8.44 -18.42
N MET A 22 -1.82 8.92 -18.93
CA MET A 22 -3.14 8.71 -18.30
C MET A 22 -3.49 7.22 -18.16
N LYS A 23 -3.17 6.39 -19.16
CA LYS A 23 -3.32 4.93 -19.04
C LYS A 23 -2.43 4.36 -17.95
N GLY A 24 -1.18 4.83 -17.86
CA GLY A 24 -0.27 4.45 -16.78
C GLY A 24 -0.79 4.85 -15.40
N LEU A 25 -1.30 6.06 -15.26
CA LEU A 25 -1.93 6.56 -14.03
C LEU A 25 -3.15 5.71 -13.64
N TRP A 26 -3.97 5.33 -14.62
CA TRP A 26 -5.09 4.41 -14.38
C TRP A 26 -4.60 3.07 -13.82
N THR A 27 -3.55 2.47 -14.41
CA THR A 27 -2.93 1.25 -13.89
C THR A 27 -2.43 1.44 -12.47
N THR A 28 -1.78 2.56 -12.15
CA THR A 28 -1.33 2.90 -10.78
C THR A 28 -2.49 2.93 -9.78
N VAL A 29 -3.59 3.61 -10.11
CA VAL A 29 -4.77 3.73 -9.25
C VAL A 29 -5.47 2.38 -9.10
N TRP A 30 -5.66 1.67 -10.21
CA TRP A 30 -6.31 0.36 -10.23
C TRP A 30 -5.52 -0.70 -9.43
N LEU A 31 -4.20 -0.75 -9.61
CA LEU A 31 -3.33 -1.63 -8.82
C LEU A 31 -3.44 -1.32 -7.32
N SER A 32 -3.42 -0.03 -6.96
CA SER A 32 -3.57 0.41 -5.57
C SER A 32 -4.93 0.00 -5.00
N ALA A 33 -6.00 0.13 -5.79
CA ALA A 33 -7.35 -0.27 -5.39
C ALA A 33 -7.50 -1.78 -5.13
N ILE A 34 -6.59 -2.62 -5.64
CA ILE A 34 -6.54 -4.06 -5.35
C ILE A 34 -5.65 -4.33 -4.14
N VAL A 35 -4.42 -3.83 -4.17
CA VAL A 35 -3.41 -4.15 -3.16
C VAL A 35 -3.77 -3.60 -1.78
N ILE A 36 -4.30 -2.37 -1.71
CA ILE A 36 -4.62 -1.71 -0.43
C ILE A 36 -5.68 -2.52 0.34
N PRO A 37 -6.85 -2.87 -0.23
CA PRO A 37 -7.84 -3.68 0.47
C PRO A 37 -7.31 -5.07 0.84
N LEU A 38 -6.61 -5.76 -0.07
CA LEU A 38 -6.07 -7.09 0.22
C LEU A 38 -5.04 -7.05 1.36
N GLY A 39 -4.15 -6.05 1.35
CA GLY A 39 -3.19 -5.80 2.41
C GLY A 39 -3.87 -5.45 3.73
N ALA A 40 -4.88 -4.57 3.73
CA ALA A 40 -5.60 -4.16 4.93
C ALA A 40 -6.41 -5.32 5.55
N ILE A 41 -7.11 -6.11 4.73
CA ILE A 41 -7.83 -7.31 5.18
C ILE A 41 -6.84 -8.32 5.76
N SER A 42 -5.76 -8.62 5.04
CA SER A 42 -4.73 -9.56 5.51
C SER A 42 -4.09 -9.06 6.81
N GLY A 43 -3.77 -7.77 6.88
CA GLY A 43 -3.21 -7.14 8.08
C GLY A 43 -4.15 -7.21 9.27
N LEU A 44 -5.44 -6.93 9.08
CA LEU A 44 -6.44 -7.07 10.14
C LEU A 44 -6.53 -8.51 10.66
N VAL A 45 -6.52 -9.50 9.76
CA VAL A 45 -6.52 -10.92 10.13
C VAL A 45 -5.27 -11.26 10.96
N LEU A 46 -4.08 -10.85 10.51
CA LEU A 46 -2.82 -11.07 11.23
C LEU A 46 -2.82 -10.39 12.61
N ALA A 47 -3.31 -9.15 12.70
CA ALA A 47 -3.44 -8.41 13.95
C ALA A 47 -4.38 -9.10 14.94
N VAL A 48 -5.52 -9.59 14.47
CA VAL A 48 -6.46 -10.37 15.28
C VAL A 48 -5.83 -11.68 15.76
N ILE A 49 -5.11 -12.39 14.90
CA ILE A 49 -4.43 -13.63 15.29
C ILE A 49 -3.40 -13.36 16.40
N VAL A 50 -2.54 -12.34 16.24
CA VAL A 50 -1.51 -12.00 17.24
C VAL A 50 -2.11 -11.59 18.57
N THR A 51 -3.19 -10.81 18.54
CA THR A 51 -3.81 -10.25 19.76
C THR A 51 -4.75 -11.23 20.47
N GLN A 52 -5.45 -12.10 19.75
CA GLN A 52 -6.52 -12.95 20.31
C GLN A 52 -6.15 -14.42 20.47
N SER A 53 -5.14 -14.92 19.75
CA SER A 53 -4.76 -16.34 19.82
C SER A 53 -4.18 -16.71 21.19
N SER A 54 -4.70 -17.79 21.78
CA SER A 54 -4.11 -18.42 22.97
C SER A 54 -2.88 -19.28 22.64
N ARG A 55 -2.70 -19.66 21.37
CA ARG A 55 -1.61 -20.54 20.91
C ARG A 55 -0.34 -19.73 20.71
N ARG A 56 0.64 -19.91 21.61
CA ARG A 56 1.92 -19.19 21.59
C ARG A 56 2.67 -19.36 20.26
N TRP A 57 2.71 -20.57 19.71
CA TRP A 57 3.43 -20.85 18.45
C TRP A 57 2.85 -20.06 17.27
N LEU A 58 1.51 -19.98 17.17
CA LEU A 58 0.83 -19.24 16.10
C LEU A 58 1.12 -17.75 16.20
N ARG A 59 1.10 -17.20 17.42
CA ARG A 59 1.44 -15.80 17.65
C ARG A 59 2.88 -15.49 17.27
N TRP A 60 3.84 -16.34 17.66
CA TRP A 60 5.24 -16.18 17.27
C TRP A 60 5.46 -16.30 15.76
N ALA A 61 4.76 -17.22 15.09
CA ALA A 61 4.83 -17.35 13.63
C ALA A 61 4.34 -16.07 12.93
N VAL A 62 3.22 -15.48 13.39
CA VAL A 62 2.73 -14.23 12.81
C VAL A 62 3.62 -13.04 13.15
N ILE A 63 4.16 -12.96 14.37
CA ILE A 63 5.16 -11.92 14.72
C ILE A 63 6.38 -12.03 13.80
N ALA A 64 6.92 -13.23 13.61
CA ALA A 64 8.05 -13.45 12.71
C ALA A 64 7.73 -13.04 11.26
N TYR A 65 6.53 -13.37 10.76
CA TYR A 65 6.06 -12.89 9.46
C TYR A 65 6.04 -11.36 9.40
N ILE A 66 5.44 -10.69 10.39
CA ILE A 66 5.30 -9.23 10.43
C ILE A 66 6.68 -8.58 10.47
N ASP A 67 7.56 -9.02 11.37
CA ASP A 67 8.90 -8.47 11.54
C ASP A 67 9.75 -8.66 10.29
N PHE A 68 9.68 -9.85 9.68
CA PHE A 68 10.39 -10.14 8.44
C PHE A 68 9.95 -9.22 7.30
N PHE A 69 8.66 -9.16 6.98
CA PHE A 69 8.19 -8.40 5.82
C PHE A 69 8.27 -6.88 6.00
N ARG A 70 8.29 -6.37 7.25
CA ARG A 70 8.59 -4.96 7.55
C ARG A 70 10.07 -4.63 7.42
N ALA A 71 10.96 -5.57 7.74
CA ALA A 71 12.40 -5.41 7.59
C ALA A 71 12.88 -5.62 6.15
N PHE A 72 12.14 -6.41 5.37
CA PHE A 72 12.53 -6.80 4.02
C PHE A 72 12.26 -5.67 3.00
N PRO A 73 13.25 -5.23 2.20
CA PRO A 73 13.04 -4.17 1.22
C PRO A 73 12.01 -4.56 0.14
N PRO A 74 10.96 -3.74 -0.12
CA PRO A 74 9.86 -4.13 -1.01
C PRO A 74 10.29 -4.30 -2.47
N LEU A 75 11.26 -3.52 -2.95
CA LEU A 75 11.83 -3.71 -4.29
C LEU A 75 12.54 -5.06 -4.43
N VAL A 76 13.33 -5.44 -3.44
CA VAL A 76 14.03 -6.74 -3.43
C VAL A 76 13.00 -7.87 -3.38
N LEU A 77 11.94 -7.71 -2.58
CA LEU A 77 10.87 -8.70 -2.51
C LEU A 77 10.19 -8.89 -3.87
N LEU A 78 9.86 -7.80 -4.56
CA LEU A 78 9.27 -7.88 -5.90
C LEU A 78 10.19 -8.59 -6.90
N ILE A 79 11.49 -8.27 -6.88
CA ILE A 79 12.48 -8.92 -7.75
C ILE A 79 12.52 -10.43 -7.48
N LEU A 80 12.56 -10.84 -6.21
CA LEU A 80 12.56 -12.27 -5.85
C LEU A 80 11.25 -12.96 -6.23
N VAL A 81 10.10 -12.32 -6.01
CA VAL A 81 8.81 -12.90 -6.38
C VAL A 81 8.67 -13.04 -7.90
N TYR A 82 9.10 -12.05 -8.69
CA TYR A 82 8.94 -12.12 -10.15
C TYR A 82 10.02 -12.97 -10.84
N PHE A 83 11.29 -12.77 -10.50
CA PHE A 83 12.41 -13.44 -11.16
C PHE A 83 12.86 -14.72 -10.46
N GLY A 84 12.53 -14.92 -9.18
CA GLY A 84 12.90 -16.11 -8.42
C GLY A 84 11.95 -17.29 -8.59
N TRP A 85 10.65 -17.02 -8.77
CA TRP A 85 9.62 -18.06 -8.90
C TRP A 85 9.80 -19.01 -10.10
N PRO A 86 10.28 -18.57 -11.28
CA PRO A 86 10.57 -19.47 -12.39
C PRO A 86 11.55 -20.60 -12.03
N PHE A 87 12.48 -20.39 -11.09
CA PHE A 87 13.38 -21.44 -10.60
C PHE A 87 12.67 -22.53 -9.78
N LEU A 88 11.44 -22.27 -9.35
CA LEU A 88 10.54 -23.24 -8.71
C LEU A 88 9.59 -23.91 -9.72
N GLY A 89 9.76 -23.64 -11.03
CA GLY A 89 8.93 -24.20 -12.10
C GLY A 89 7.58 -23.50 -12.30
N VAL A 90 7.41 -22.30 -11.75
CA VAL A 90 6.16 -21.53 -11.86
C VAL A 90 6.46 -20.14 -12.41
N GLU A 91 5.88 -19.82 -13.58
CA GLU A 91 5.97 -18.50 -14.19
C GLU A 91 4.79 -17.63 -13.73
N LEU A 92 5.10 -16.52 -13.08
CA LEU A 92 4.10 -15.54 -12.66
C LEU A 92 4.03 -14.42 -13.69
N ASP A 93 2.81 -14.02 -14.06
CA ASP A 93 2.63 -12.77 -14.80
C ASP A 93 3.00 -11.57 -13.90
N LYS A 94 3.34 -10.44 -14.56
CA LYS A 94 3.81 -9.22 -13.88
C LYS A 94 2.83 -8.71 -12.83
N LEU A 95 1.54 -8.74 -13.13
CA LEU A 95 0.52 -8.23 -12.23
C LEU A 95 0.44 -9.10 -10.98
N THR A 96 0.38 -10.43 -11.17
CA THR A 96 0.32 -11.39 -10.06
C THR A 96 1.54 -11.26 -9.15
N ALA A 97 2.75 -11.15 -9.72
CA ALA A 97 3.96 -10.96 -8.94
C ALA A 97 3.95 -9.66 -8.12
N VAL A 98 3.49 -8.55 -8.72
CA VAL A 98 3.37 -7.25 -8.03
C VAL A 98 2.33 -7.32 -6.91
N VAL A 99 1.16 -7.91 -7.16
CA VAL A 99 0.12 -8.07 -6.14
C VAL A 99 0.62 -8.91 -4.97
N ILE A 100 1.27 -10.06 -5.23
CA ILE A 100 1.83 -10.92 -4.18
C ILE A 100 2.86 -10.16 -3.35
N ALA A 101 3.87 -9.57 -3.98
CA ALA A 101 4.94 -8.88 -3.27
C ALA A 101 4.38 -7.72 -2.41
N PHE A 102 3.44 -6.96 -2.96
CA PHE A 102 2.90 -5.81 -2.26
C PHE A 102 1.93 -6.21 -1.15
N VAL A 103 1.10 -7.24 -1.34
CA VAL A 103 0.20 -7.73 -0.28
C VAL A 103 1.02 -8.31 0.86
N LEU A 104 2.07 -9.08 0.58
CA LEU A 104 2.95 -9.63 1.62
C LEU A 104 3.58 -8.52 2.47
N ASN A 105 4.18 -7.52 1.82
CA ASN A 105 4.80 -6.39 2.49
C ASN A 105 3.77 -5.53 3.22
N ASN A 106 2.74 -5.03 2.54
CA ASN A 106 1.79 -4.09 3.14
C ASN A 106 0.91 -4.73 4.22
N ALA A 107 0.57 -6.02 4.12
CA ALA A 107 -0.15 -6.72 5.18
C ALA A 107 0.60 -6.68 6.51
N SER A 108 1.94 -6.70 6.49
CA SER A 108 2.75 -6.59 7.70
C SER A 108 2.67 -5.20 8.36
N TYR A 109 2.68 -4.12 7.57
CA TYR A 109 2.50 -2.75 8.06
C TYR A 109 1.07 -2.52 8.59
N TYR A 110 0.05 -2.96 7.83
CA TYR A 110 -1.34 -2.87 8.28
C TYR A 110 -1.59 -3.69 9.55
N ALA A 111 -0.99 -4.89 9.67
CA ALA A 111 -1.12 -5.71 10.86
C ALA A 111 -0.62 -4.97 12.11
N GLU A 112 0.50 -4.27 12.02
CA GLU A 112 1.04 -3.53 13.15
C GLU A 112 0.15 -2.36 13.55
N VAL A 113 -0.38 -1.63 12.56
CA VAL A 113 -1.31 -0.52 12.80
C VAL A 113 -2.59 -1.02 13.47
N PHE A 114 -3.20 -2.09 12.95
CA PHE A 114 -4.39 -2.70 13.56
C PHE A 114 -4.09 -3.28 14.94
N ARG A 115 -2.91 -3.89 15.15
CA ARG A 115 -2.48 -4.42 16.45
C ARG A 115 -2.41 -3.30 17.48
N ALA A 116 -1.75 -2.19 17.16
CA ALA A 116 -1.70 -1.01 18.02
C ALA A 116 -3.11 -0.46 18.31
N GLY A 117 -3.99 -0.43 17.31
CA GLY A 117 -5.38 -0.02 17.47
C GLY A 117 -6.17 -0.92 18.41
N LEU A 118 -6.01 -2.25 18.30
CA LEU A 118 -6.68 -3.24 19.15
C LEU A 118 -6.17 -3.17 20.59
N GLU A 119 -4.85 -3.00 20.78
CA GLU A 119 -4.23 -2.88 22.10
C GLU A 119 -4.60 -1.57 22.82
N ALA A 120 -4.91 -0.52 22.07
CA ALA A 120 -5.36 0.76 22.62
C ALA A 120 -6.82 0.74 23.11
N VAL A 121 -7.64 -0.25 22.73
CA VAL A 121 -9.02 -0.36 23.22
C VAL A 121 -9.01 -0.79 24.69
N PRO A 122 -9.72 -0.09 25.60
CA PRO A 122 -9.78 -0.48 27.01
C PRO A 122 -10.29 -1.90 27.20
N LYS A 123 -9.61 -2.70 28.04
CA LYS A 123 -9.96 -4.11 28.28
C LYS A 123 -11.43 -4.30 28.71
N GLY A 124 -11.97 -3.35 29.47
CA GLY A 124 -13.37 -3.35 29.90
C GLY A 124 -14.40 -3.33 28.76
N GLN A 125 -14.04 -2.89 27.54
CA GLN A 125 -14.94 -2.96 26.37
C GLN A 125 -15.27 -4.41 26.00
N MET A 126 -14.27 -5.30 26.07
CA MET A 126 -14.50 -6.73 25.83
C MET A 126 -15.39 -7.33 26.92
N GLU A 127 -15.13 -6.99 28.18
CA GLU A 127 -15.91 -7.48 29.32
C GLU A 127 -17.36 -6.99 29.25
N ALA A 128 -17.58 -5.70 28.99
CA ALA A 128 -18.91 -5.11 28.82
C ALA A 128 -19.68 -5.75 27.66
N ALA A 129 -19.04 -5.92 26.49
CA ALA A 129 -19.65 -6.57 25.34
C ALA A 129 -20.02 -8.05 25.62
N ARG A 130 -19.21 -8.76 26.40
CA ARG A 130 -19.50 -10.15 26.78
C ARG A 130 -20.66 -10.22 27.77
N SER A 131 -20.80 -9.24 28.67
CA SER A 131 -21.89 -9.15 29.65
C SER A 131 -23.26 -8.89 29.01
N THR A 132 -23.32 -8.41 27.77
CA THR A 132 -24.59 -8.28 27.01
C THR A 132 -25.01 -9.57 26.29
N GLY A 133 -24.26 -10.67 26.46
CA GLY A 133 -24.55 -11.97 25.86
C GLY A 133 -23.83 -12.25 24.54
N LEU A 134 -23.02 -11.32 24.01
CA LEU A 134 -22.25 -11.57 22.79
C LEU A 134 -21.19 -12.65 23.01
N ALA A 135 -21.02 -13.54 22.03
CA ALA A 135 -19.87 -14.44 21.94
C ALA A 135 -18.56 -13.65 21.81
N ARG A 136 -17.41 -14.24 22.19
CA ARG A 136 -16.09 -13.56 22.08
C ARG A 136 -15.81 -13.04 20.66
N TRP A 137 -16.15 -13.82 19.65
CA TRP A 137 -15.98 -13.41 18.25
C TRP A 137 -16.94 -12.29 17.85
N GLN A 138 -18.18 -12.32 18.34
CA GLN A 138 -19.15 -11.25 18.11
C GLN A 138 -18.72 -9.95 18.79
N ALA A 139 -18.26 -10.01 20.04
CA ALA A 139 -17.70 -8.86 20.75
C ALA A 139 -16.49 -8.28 20.02
N LEU A 140 -15.61 -9.14 19.49
CA LEU A 140 -14.47 -8.70 18.68
C LEU A 140 -14.93 -7.98 17.40
N CYS A 141 -15.80 -8.61 16.60
CA CYS A 141 -16.22 -8.09 15.30
C CYS A 141 -17.13 -6.85 15.39
N TYR A 142 -18.03 -6.80 16.37
CA TYR A 142 -19.03 -5.73 16.47
C TYR A 142 -18.61 -4.59 17.40
N VAL A 143 -17.68 -4.82 18.33
CA VAL A 143 -17.31 -3.82 19.33
C VAL A 143 -15.85 -3.41 19.19
N LEU A 144 -14.91 -4.36 19.30
CA LEU A 144 -13.48 -4.01 19.37
C LEU A 144 -12.90 -3.59 18.01
N ILE A 145 -13.10 -4.38 16.95
CA ILE A 145 -12.51 -4.10 15.63
C ILE A 145 -12.96 -2.74 15.08
N PRO A 146 -14.26 -2.38 15.09
CA PRO A 146 -14.70 -1.07 14.61
C PRO A 146 -14.12 0.10 15.41
N GLN A 147 -14.00 -0.05 16.73
CA GLN A 147 -13.37 0.96 17.60
C GLN A 147 -11.88 1.10 17.31
N ALA A 148 -11.15 -0.02 17.26
CA ALA A 148 -9.73 -0.06 16.95
C ALA A 148 -9.43 0.56 15.58
N ALA A 149 -10.16 0.14 14.54
CA ALA A 149 -9.99 0.65 13.18
C ALA A 149 -10.26 2.16 13.09
N ARG A 150 -11.26 2.67 13.82
CA ARG A 150 -11.54 4.11 13.89
C ARG A 150 -10.41 4.87 14.56
N ASN A 151 -9.81 4.31 15.61
CA ASN A 151 -8.70 4.93 16.34
C ASN A 151 -7.46 5.06 15.46
N VAL A 152 -7.17 4.06 14.63
CA VAL A 152 -5.97 4.04 13.77
C VAL A 152 -6.24 4.41 12.32
N LEU A 153 -7.43 4.93 12.01
CA LEU A 153 -7.80 5.31 10.65
C LEU A 153 -6.79 6.27 9.98
N PRO A 154 -6.25 7.31 10.66
CA PRO A 154 -5.22 8.15 10.06
C PRO A 154 -3.98 7.34 9.66
N ASP A 155 -3.53 6.43 10.52
CA ASP A 155 -2.35 5.58 10.28
C ASP A 155 -2.58 4.61 9.11
N LEU A 156 -3.80 4.07 8.97
CA LEU A 156 -4.20 3.23 7.83
C LEU A 156 -4.22 4.02 6.51
N VAL A 157 -4.73 5.25 6.54
CA VAL A 157 -4.72 6.15 5.38
C VAL A 157 -3.28 6.52 4.99
N GLY A 158 -2.43 6.82 5.96
CA GLY A 158 -1.00 7.09 5.75
C GLY A 158 -0.29 5.93 5.07
N ASN A 159 -0.45 4.71 5.58
CA ASN A 159 0.13 3.52 4.93
C ASN A 159 -0.42 3.32 3.53
N SER A 160 -1.72 3.55 3.30
CA SER A 160 -2.33 3.43 1.97
C SER A 160 -1.74 4.43 0.95
N ILE A 161 -1.42 5.64 1.39
CA ILE A 161 -0.72 6.64 0.56
C ILE A 161 0.71 6.17 0.25
N GLU A 162 1.40 5.58 1.21
CA GLU A 162 2.73 4.98 0.97
C GLU A 162 2.66 3.81 -0.02
N VAL A 163 1.64 2.94 0.06
CA VAL A 163 1.42 1.88 -0.95
C VAL A 163 1.26 2.48 -2.35
N LEU A 164 0.51 3.57 -2.47
CA LEU A 164 0.30 4.25 -3.75
C LEU A 164 1.61 4.78 -4.34
N LYS A 165 2.50 5.32 -3.51
CA LYS A 165 3.86 5.72 -3.93
C LYS A 165 4.72 4.50 -4.32
N LEU A 166 4.63 3.42 -3.55
CA LEU A 166 5.39 2.18 -3.76
C LEU A 166 5.06 1.50 -5.10
N THR A 167 3.89 1.75 -5.71
CA THR A 167 3.56 1.26 -7.06
C THR A 167 4.60 1.59 -8.13
N THR A 168 5.36 2.69 -7.96
CA THR A 168 6.48 3.05 -8.84
C THR A 168 7.52 1.94 -8.98
N ILE A 169 7.69 1.10 -7.96
CA ILE A 169 8.63 -0.04 -7.96
C ILE A 169 8.21 -1.11 -8.98
N ALA A 170 6.92 -1.23 -9.30
CA ALA A 170 6.42 -2.17 -10.31
C ALA A 170 6.97 -1.88 -11.73
N SER A 171 7.50 -0.67 -11.96
CA SER A 171 8.21 -0.33 -13.20
C SER A 171 9.43 -1.22 -13.48
N VAL A 172 10.05 -1.79 -12.44
CA VAL A 172 11.24 -2.65 -12.56
C VAL A 172 10.92 -3.97 -13.24
N VAL A 173 9.71 -4.51 -13.03
CA VAL A 173 9.22 -5.70 -13.75
C VAL A 173 8.47 -5.33 -15.03
N ALA A 174 8.60 -4.08 -15.48
CA ALA A 174 7.94 -3.52 -16.66
C ALA A 174 6.41 -3.67 -16.63
N LEU A 175 5.78 -3.49 -15.47
CA LEU A 175 4.34 -3.27 -15.38
C LEU A 175 4.04 -1.84 -15.89
N PRO A 176 3.09 -1.63 -16.81
CA PRO A 176 2.83 -0.33 -17.45
C PRO A 176 2.02 0.60 -16.53
N GLU A 177 2.57 0.89 -15.35
CA GLU A 177 2.09 1.94 -14.45
C GLU A 177 2.67 3.31 -14.86
N LEU A 178 2.33 4.38 -14.14
CA LEU A 178 2.66 5.74 -14.53
C LEU A 178 4.17 5.98 -14.72
N LEU A 179 5.01 5.57 -13.78
CA LEU A 179 6.45 5.79 -13.91
C LEU A 179 7.03 4.99 -15.08
N ARG A 180 6.58 3.76 -15.29
CA ARG A 180 6.99 2.93 -16.43
C ARG A 180 6.58 3.55 -17.76
N SER A 181 5.34 4.02 -17.86
CA SER A 181 4.84 4.69 -19.07
C SER A 181 5.65 5.95 -19.38
N ALA A 182 6.02 6.71 -18.36
CA ALA A 182 6.90 7.87 -18.53
C ALA A 182 8.32 7.49 -19.00
N ARG A 183 8.89 6.40 -18.46
CA ARG A 183 10.20 5.87 -18.88
C ARG A 183 10.18 5.36 -20.32
N ASP A 184 9.12 4.67 -20.72
CA ASP A 184 8.97 4.18 -22.09
C ASP A 184 8.85 5.36 -23.08
N ALA A 185 8.04 6.37 -22.74
CA ALA A 185 7.94 7.60 -23.54
C ALA A 185 9.26 8.39 -23.60
N GLN A 186 9.98 8.49 -22.47
CA GLN A 186 11.31 9.11 -22.43
C GLN A 186 12.29 8.41 -23.39
N ALA A 187 12.30 7.07 -23.37
CA ALA A 187 13.21 6.29 -24.20
C ALA A 187 12.89 6.43 -25.69
N LEU A 188 11.60 6.48 -26.05
CA LEU A 188 11.17 6.65 -27.44
C LEU A 188 11.44 8.05 -27.99
N LEU A 189 11.23 9.09 -27.18
CA LEU A 189 11.37 10.49 -27.60
C LEU A 189 12.76 11.07 -27.34
N TYR A 190 13.65 10.32 -26.67
CA TYR A 190 14.94 10.80 -26.18
C TYR A 190 14.84 12.12 -25.39
N ASN A 191 13.73 12.29 -24.67
CA ASN A 191 13.38 13.54 -23.99
C ASN A 191 12.91 13.26 -22.55
N PRO A 192 13.44 13.94 -21.51
CA PRO A 192 13.06 13.68 -20.13
C PRO A 192 11.73 14.32 -19.69
N SER A 193 11.10 15.16 -20.51
CA SER A 193 9.79 15.79 -20.25
C SER A 193 8.71 14.80 -19.76
N PRO A 194 8.52 13.59 -20.32
CA PRO A 194 7.53 12.64 -19.83
C PRO A 194 7.70 12.26 -18.34
N ILE A 195 8.93 12.22 -17.82
CA ILE A 195 9.17 11.97 -16.39
C ILE A 195 8.70 13.16 -15.53
N VAL A 196 8.97 14.38 -15.97
CA VAL A 196 8.51 15.60 -15.28
C VAL A 196 6.98 15.64 -15.24
N LEU A 197 6.33 15.33 -16.36
CA LEU A 197 4.87 15.25 -16.43
C LEU A 197 4.33 14.17 -15.48
N ALA A 198 4.92 12.98 -15.44
CA ALA A 198 4.52 11.94 -14.49
C ALA A 198 4.71 12.36 -13.03
N ALA A 199 5.80 13.08 -12.70
CA ALA A 199 6.00 13.62 -11.36
C ALA A 199 4.92 14.62 -10.96
N LEU A 200 4.52 15.51 -11.88
CA LEU A 200 3.40 16.45 -11.68
C LEU A 200 2.07 15.70 -11.49
N MET A 201 1.84 14.64 -12.27
CA MET A 201 0.64 13.82 -12.13
C MET A 201 0.58 13.08 -10.80
N TYR A 202 1.71 12.51 -10.32
CA TYR A 202 1.79 11.95 -8.97
C TYR A 202 1.52 13.01 -7.91
N LEU A 203 2.05 14.23 -8.07
CA LEU A 203 1.80 15.33 -7.14
C LEU A 203 0.31 15.70 -7.08
N VAL A 204 -0.35 15.82 -8.24
CA VAL A 204 -1.79 16.09 -8.34
C VAL A 204 -2.62 14.98 -7.70
N LEU A 205 -2.21 13.72 -7.87
CA LEU A 205 -2.89 12.57 -7.25
C LEU A 205 -2.69 12.51 -5.72
N LEU A 206 -1.45 12.69 -5.27
CA LEU A 206 -1.05 12.42 -3.88
C LEU A 206 -1.28 13.61 -2.94
N TRP A 207 -1.13 14.86 -3.42
CA TRP A 207 -1.27 16.04 -2.56
C TRP A 207 -2.66 16.12 -1.90
N PRO A 208 -3.80 15.95 -2.60
CA PRO A 208 -5.10 16.00 -1.95
C PRO A 208 -5.24 14.93 -0.85
N LEU A 209 -4.70 13.72 -1.09
CA LEU A 209 -4.74 12.62 -0.13
C LEU A 209 -3.90 12.92 1.12
N THR A 210 -2.70 13.47 0.97
CA THR A 210 -1.85 13.85 2.11
C THR A 210 -2.44 15.01 2.90
N ARG A 211 -3.09 15.98 2.23
CA ARG A 211 -3.84 17.04 2.93
C ARG A 211 -5.06 16.51 3.67
N TRP A 212 -5.74 15.52 3.11
CA TRP A 212 -6.85 14.85 3.77
C TRP A 212 -6.37 14.09 5.02
N LEU A 213 -5.28 13.33 4.91
CA LEU A 213 -4.63 12.68 6.05
C LEU A 213 -4.32 13.68 7.18
N GLY A 214 -3.70 14.81 6.86
CA GLY A 214 -3.40 15.83 7.88
C GLY A 214 -4.65 16.33 8.61
N ARG A 215 -5.81 16.44 7.93
CA ARG A 215 -7.08 16.79 8.59
C ARG A 215 -7.60 15.68 9.51
N LEU A 216 -7.36 14.41 9.18
CA LEU A 216 -7.73 13.28 10.04
C LEU A 216 -6.87 13.24 11.31
N GLU A 217 -5.58 13.50 11.19
CA GLU A 217 -4.64 13.56 12.33
C GLU A 217 -5.01 14.67 13.32
N HIS A 218 -5.32 15.89 12.83
CA HIS A 218 -5.71 17.02 13.67
C HIS A 218 -7.04 16.80 14.44
N ARG A 219 -7.91 15.91 13.94
CA ARG A 219 -9.16 15.55 14.64
C ARG A 219 -8.92 14.56 15.78
N ARG A 220 -7.83 13.79 15.74
CA ARG A 220 -7.47 12.80 16.78
C ARG A 220 -6.68 13.44 17.92
N SER A 221 -5.95 14.52 17.67
CA SER A 221 -5.18 15.26 18.68
C SER A 221 -6.04 16.20 19.54
N ARG A 222 -7.35 16.28 19.30
CA ARG A 222 -8.33 17.04 20.08
C ARG A 222 -9.21 16.07 20.85
#